data_AF-A0A1R0GMM2-F1
#
_entry.id   AF-A0A1R0GMM2-F1
#
_cell.length_a   1.000
_cell.length_b   1.000
_cell.length_c   1.000
_cell.angle_alpha   90.00
_cell.angle_beta   90.00
_cell.angle_gamma   90.00
#
_symmetry.space_group_name_H-M   'P 1'
#
loop_
_entity.id
_entity.type
_entity.pdbx_description
1 polymer ?
#
loop_
_entity_poly.entity_id
_entity_poly.type
_entity_poly.pdbx_seq_one_letter_code
_entity_poly.pdbx_strand_id
1 'polypeptide(L)'
;MVSARDDVFWGEDEREDGEHLVAQASILRKQEEFETMGYRDGLDIGKDSTLQHGFDQGFSLGIDLCLRLGEKIGALKAIEDIRTLKGEEANESIVELLKELNNVTSQDAFERENNTIKLSDRVEELIKRADLLTQ
;
A
#
# COMPACT_ATOMS: atom_id res chain seq x y z
N MET A 1 -49.96 9.04 -74.55
CA MET A 1 -49.61 7.92 -73.65
C MET A 1 -48.14 8.07 -73.32
N VAL A 2 -47.76 8.93 -72.37
CA VAL A 2 -47.66 8.66 -70.92
C VAL A 2 -46.97 7.33 -70.63
N SER A 3 -45.68 7.40 -70.32
CA SER A 3 -45.13 6.72 -69.15
C SER A 3 -44.00 7.61 -68.66
N ALA A 4 -44.30 8.28 -67.54
CA ALA A 4 -43.39 9.16 -66.84
C ALA A 4 -42.19 8.35 -66.36
N ARG A 5 -40.98 8.84 -66.63
CA ARG A 5 -39.84 8.47 -65.80
C ARG A 5 -40.13 9.04 -64.41
N ASP A 6 -40.42 8.15 -63.48
CA ASP A 6 -40.36 8.42 -62.05
C ASP A 6 -38.91 8.68 -61.68
N ASP A 7 -38.44 9.90 -61.94
CA ASP A 7 -37.28 10.45 -61.26
C ASP A 7 -37.77 10.86 -59.86
N VAL A 8 -37.82 9.86 -58.97
CA VAL A 8 -38.07 10.08 -57.54
C VAL A 8 -36.89 10.92 -57.04
N PHE A 9 -37.11 12.23 -57.04
CA PHE A 9 -36.30 13.25 -56.37
C PHE A 9 -36.35 12.96 -54.88
N TRP A 10 -35.50 12.04 -54.44
CA TRP A 10 -35.18 11.86 -53.04
C TRP A 10 -34.39 13.09 -52.63
N GLY A 11 -35.02 14.03 -51.91
CA GLY A 11 -34.33 15.17 -51.33
C GLY A 11 -33.12 14.71 -50.53
N GLU A 12 -31.92 15.05 -51.02
CA GLU A 12 -30.65 14.85 -50.34
C GLU A 12 -30.45 15.89 -49.21
N ASP A 13 -31.30 16.91 -49.11
CA ASP A 13 -31.15 18.04 -48.17
C ASP A 13 -31.61 17.78 -46.72
N GLU A 14 -32.36 16.70 -46.43
CA GLU A 14 -32.90 16.45 -45.06
C GLU A 14 -32.29 15.23 -44.34
N ARG A 15 -31.23 14.63 -44.90
CA ARG A 15 -30.55 13.47 -44.26
C ARG A 15 -29.19 13.84 -43.67
N GLU A 16 -28.46 14.75 -44.31
CA GLU A 16 -27.12 15.15 -43.86
C GLU A 16 -27.15 15.95 -42.54
N ASP A 17 -28.19 16.77 -42.35
CA ASP A 17 -28.41 17.55 -41.14
C ASP A 17 -28.83 16.68 -39.94
N GLY A 18 -29.73 15.72 -40.16
CA GLY A 18 -30.12 14.73 -39.14
C GLY A 18 -28.96 13.85 -38.67
N GLU A 19 -28.15 13.34 -39.61
CA GLU A 19 -26.98 12.52 -39.30
C GLU A 19 -25.89 13.30 -38.56
N HIS A 20 -25.65 14.56 -38.95
CA HIS A 20 -24.67 15.44 -38.29
C HIS A 20 -25.11 15.86 -36.88
N LEU A 21 -26.41 16.04 -36.63
CA LEU A 21 -26.96 16.32 -35.29
C LEU A 21 -26.87 15.09 -34.37
N VAL A 22 -27.16 13.89 -34.90
CA VAL A 22 -27.00 12.63 -34.15
C VAL A 22 -25.52 12.38 -33.84
N ALA A 23 -24.62 12.65 -34.79
CA ALA A 23 -23.19 12.55 -34.58
C ALA A 23 -22.71 13.50 -33.46
N GLN A 24 -23.11 14.78 -33.49
CA GLN A 24 -22.77 15.75 -32.44
C GLN A 24 -23.32 15.35 -31.06
N ALA A 25 -24.59 14.92 -30.99
CA ALA A 25 -25.17 14.44 -29.73
C ALA A 25 -24.43 13.20 -29.19
N SER A 26 -24.00 12.29 -30.07
CA SER A 26 -23.21 11.12 -29.68
C SER A 26 -21.80 11.48 -29.21
N ILE A 27 -21.19 12.52 -29.78
CA ILE A 27 -19.87 13.03 -29.35
C ILE A 27 -19.98 13.68 -27.98
N LEU A 28 -20.99 14.52 -27.74
CA LEU A 28 -21.22 15.16 -26.44
C LEU A 28 -21.47 14.12 -25.34
N ARG A 29 -22.32 13.12 -25.62
CA ARG A 29 -22.56 12.02 -24.68
C ARG A 29 -21.28 11.23 -24.38
N LYS A 30 -20.48 10.94 -25.39
CA LYS A 30 -19.18 10.27 -25.20
C LYS A 30 -18.22 11.13 -24.38
N GLN A 31 -18.21 12.45 -24.56
CA GLN A 31 -17.37 13.36 -23.77
C GLN A 31 -17.78 13.33 -22.29
N GLU A 32 -19.08 13.40 -21.98
CA GLU A 32 -19.58 13.28 -20.61
C GLU A 32 -19.22 11.92 -19.97
N GLU A 33 -19.32 10.84 -20.75
CA GLU A 33 -18.90 9.50 -20.34
C GLU A 33 -17.38 9.45 -20.07
N PHE A 34 -16.55 10.03 -20.95
CA PHE A 34 -15.10 10.10 -20.76
C PHE A 34 -14.67 10.95 -19.56
N GLU A 35 -15.33 12.08 -19.31
CA GLU A 35 -15.06 12.92 -18.13
C GLU A 35 -15.39 12.17 -16.83
N THR A 36 -16.53 11.49 -16.81
CA THR A 36 -16.96 10.68 -15.66
C THR A 36 -16.04 9.48 -15.44
N MET A 37 -15.59 8.83 -16.52
CA MET A 37 -14.60 7.75 -16.47
C MET A 37 -13.24 8.27 -15.99
N GLY A 38 -12.76 9.39 -16.51
CA GLY A 38 -11.50 10.00 -16.09
C GLY A 38 -11.48 10.41 -14.61
N TYR A 39 -12.60 10.93 -14.10
CA TYR A 39 -12.74 11.23 -12.67
C TYR A 39 -12.67 9.97 -11.80
N ARG A 40 -13.36 8.90 -12.23
CA ARG A 40 -13.33 7.61 -11.54
C ARG A 40 -11.94 6.99 -11.56
N ASP A 41 -11.33 6.92 -12.73
CA ASP A 41 -9.98 6.38 -12.92
C ASP A 41 -8.95 7.17 -12.09
N GLY A 42 -9.03 8.51 -12.09
CA GLY A 42 -8.15 9.35 -11.28
C GLY A 42 -8.32 9.11 -9.77
N LEU A 43 -9.55 8.87 -9.31
CA LEU A 43 -9.85 8.56 -7.92
C LEU A 43 -9.37 7.16 -7.52
N ASP A 44 -9.50 6.18 -8.40
CA ASP A 44 -9.03 4.82 -8.18
C ASP A 44 -7.49 4.76 -8.18
N ILE A 45 -6.84 5.39 -9.16
CA ILE A 45 -5.36 5.52 -9.20
C ILE A 45 -4.84 6.23 -7.95
N GLY A 46 -5.50 7.31 -7.51
CA GLY A 46 -5.10 8.04 -6.31
C GLY A 46 -5.18 7.20 -5.04
N LYS A 47 -6.24 6.40 -4.88
CA LYS A 47 -6.41 5.47 -3.75
C LYS A 47 -5.36 4.37 -3.78
N ASP A 48 -5.18 3.73 -4.93
CA ASP A 48 -4.22 2.64 -5.09
C ASP A 48 -2.80 3.13 -4.83
N SER A 49 -2.43 4.29 -5.38
CA SER A 49 -1.12 4.90 -5.15
C SER A 49 -0.90 5.24 -3.68
N THR A 50 -1.91 5.75 -2.97
CA THR A 50 -1.77 6.11 -1.56
C THR A 50 -1.69 4.87 -0.67
N LEU A 51 -2.46 3.82 -0.99
CA LEU A 51 -2.45 2.55 -0.29
C LEU A 51 -1.10 1.84 -0.46
N GLN A 52 -0.60 1.72 -1.69
CA GLN A 52 0.69 1.09 -1.96
C GLN A 52 1.82 1.85 -1.31
N HIS A 53 1.80 3.19 -1.35
CA HIS A 53 2.82 3.98 -0.67
C HIS A 53 2.86 3.73 0.84
N GLY A 54 1.70 3.65 1.50
CA GLY A 54 1.63 3.30 2.92
C GLY A 54 2.10 1.87 3.20
N PHE A 55 1.79 0.92 2.31
CA PHE A 55 2.26 -0.46 2.42
C PHE A 55 3.78 -0.55 2.27
N ASP A 56 4.37 0.04 1.23
CA ASP A 56 5.81 0.01 0.96
C ASP A 56 6.61 0.62 2.12
N GLN A 57 6.13 1.74 2.67
CA GLN A 57 6.73 2.36 3.85
C GLN A 57 6.71 1.42 5.06
N GLY A 58 5.54 0.83 5.37
CA GLY A 58 5.40 -0.10 6.50
C GLY A 58 6.19 -1.38 6.30
N PHE A 59 6.25 -1.89 5.07
CA PHE A 59 6.98 -3.11 4.70
C PHE A 59 8.49 -2.93 4.84
N SER A 60 9.04 -1.83 4.30
CA SER A 60 10.47 -1.53 4.43
C SER A 60 10.88 -1.36 5.89
N LEU A 61 10.08 -0.65 6.69
CA LEU A 61 10.32 -0.47 8.12
C LEU A 61 10.19 -1.78 8.89
N GLY A 62 9.22 -2.61 8.51
CA GLY A 62 9.02 -3.94 9.10
C GLY A 62 10.19 -4.90 8.82
N ILE A 63 10.76 -4.87 7.62
CA ILE A 63 11.98 -5.64 7.31
C ILE A 63 13.14 -5.19 8.21
N ASP A 64 13.41 -3.88 8.28
CA ASP A 64 14.50 -3.35 9.11
C ASP A 64 14.33 -3.76 10.58
N LEU A 65 13.11 -3.63 11.11
CA LEU A 65 12.80 -4.03 12.46
C LEU A 65 12.98 -5.54 12.67
N CYS A 66 12.43 -6.37 11.79
CA CYS A 66 12.54 -7.83 11.92
C CYS A 66 14.00 -8.29 11.90
N LEU A 67 14.83 -7.67 11.05
CA LEU A 67 16.26 -7.97 10.99
C LEU A 67 16.94 -7.62 12.32
N ARG A 68 16.76 -6.38 12.80
CA ARG A 68 17.36 -5.91 14.05
C ARG A 68 16.90 -6.72 15.26
N LEU A 69 15.59 -6.98 15.39
CA LEU A 69 15.06 -7.81 16.48
C LEU A 69 15.57 -9.25 16.40
N GLY A 70 15.58 -9.85 15.21
CA GLY A 70 16.06 -11.21 14.99
C GLY A 70 17.52 -11.37 15.41
N GLU A 71 18.37 -10.41 15.05
CA GLU A 71 19.77 -10.38 15.49
C GLU A 71 19.91 -10.30 17.02
N LYS A 72 19.16 -9.41 17.69
CA LYS A 72 19.25 -9.27 19.16
C LYS A 72 18.70 -10.48 19.90
N ILE A 73 17.54 -10.99 19.48
CA ILE A 73 16.95 -12.20 20.06
C ILE A 73 17.90 -13.39 19.86
N GLY A 74 18.46 -13.54 18.65
CA GLY A 74 19.42 -14.60 18.35
C GLY A 74 20.67 -14.52 19.23
N ALA A 75 21.26 -13.33 19.38
CA ALA A 75 22.45 -13.13 20.22
C ALA A 75 22.16 -13.42 21.70
N LEU A 76 21.07 -12.89 22.25
CA LEU A 76 20.67 -13.13 23.64
C LEU A 76 20.40 -14.61 23.91
N LYS A 77 19.72 -15.29 22.98
CA LYS A 77 19.45 -16.73 23.10
C LYS A 77 20.72 -17.56 23.01
N ALA A 78 21.65 -17.20 22.12
CA ALA A 78 22.95 -17.87 22.03
C ALA A 78 23.75 -17.73 23.34
N ILE A 79 23.72 -16.56 23.99
CA ILE A 79 24.38 -16.36 25.29
C ILE A 79 23.75 -17.26 26.37
N GLU A 80 22.42 -17.35 26.40
CA GLU A 80 21.70 -18.21 27.35
C GLU A 80 21.99 -19.69 27.10
N ASP A 81 21.95 -20.15 25.84
CA ASP A 81 22.31 -21.52 25.47
C ASP A 81 23.76 -21.87 25.89
N ILE A 82 24.71 -20.96 25.68
CA ILE A 82 26.12 -21.15 26.09
C ILE A 82 26.26 -21.26 27.61
N ARG A 83 25.53 -20.44 28.38
CA ARG A 83 25.53 -20.51 29.86
C ARG A 83 24.98 -21.83 30.36
N THR A 84 23.85 -22.26 29.80
CA THR A 84 23.23 -23.54 30.11
C THR A 84 24.18 -24.71 29.81
N LEU A 85 24.91 -24.66 28.69
CA LEU A 85 25.93 -25.66 28.36
C LEU A 85 27.13 -25.67 29.33
N LYS A 86 27.47 -24.51 29.91
CA LYS A 86 28.51 -24.38 30.94
C LYS A 86 28.04 -24.78 32.35
N GLY A 87 26.74 -25.04 32.52
CA GLY A 87 26.14 -25.30 33.84
C GLY A 87 26.02 -24.06 34.70
N GLU A 88 26.02 -22.87 34.09
CA GLU A 88 25.75 -21.60 34.76
C GLU A 88 24.23 -21.38 34.87
N GLU A 89 23.77 -20.75 35.95
CA GLU A 89 22.36 -20.41 36.13
C GLU A 89 21.89 -19.41 35.05
N ALA A 90 20.62 -19.55 34.67
CA ALA A 90 19.98 -18.67 33.70
C ALA A 90 20.01 -17.22 34.19
N ASN A 91 20.40 -16.29 33.32
CA ASN A 91 20.35 -14.88 33.65
C ASN A 91 18.90 -14.39 33.53
N GLU A 92 18.26 -14.15 34.67
CA GLU A 92 16.86 -13.72 34.76
C GLU A 92 16.61 -12.45 33.91
N SER A 93 17.55 -11.51 33.88
CA SER A 93 17.44 -10.29 33.05
C SER A 93 17.45 -10.58 31.55
N ILE A 94 18.23 -11.59 31.09
CA ILE A 94 18.24 -11.99 29.68
C ILE A 94 16.93 -12.71 29.33
N VAL A 95 16.45 -13.57 30.21
CA VAL A 95 15.18 -14.30 30.01
C VAL A 95 13.99 -13.35 29.98
N GLU A 96 13.98 -12.33 30.84
CA GLU A 96 12.94 -11.29 30.86
C GLU A 96 12.97 -10.46 29.57
N LEU A 97 14.14 -9.98 29.15
CA LEU A 97 14.27 -9.23 27.88
C LEU A 97 13.91 -10.07 26.65
N LEU A 98 14.24 -11.37 26.64
CA LEU A 98 13.80 -12.27 25.57
C LEU A 98 12.28 -12.42 25.50
N LYS A 99 11.58 -12.41 26.64
CA LYS A 99 10.11 -12.40 26.68
C LYS A 99 9.56 -11.07 26.19
N GLU A 100 10.15 -9.95 26.62
CA GLU A 100 9.73 -8.61 26.18
C GLU A 100 9.89 -8.45 24.67
N LEU A 101 11.05 -8.86 24.11
CA LEU A 101 11.32 -8.77 22.67
C LEU A 101 10.42 -9.68 21.84
N ASN A 102 10.08 -10.89 22.31
CA ASN A 102 9.16 -11.79 21.62
C ASN A 102 7.70 -11.33 21.67
N ASN A 103 7.33 -10.52 22.66
CA ASN A 103 5.97 -9.98 22.78
C ASN A 103 5.77 -8.67 22.01
N VAL A 104 6.81 -8.15 21.33
CA VAL A 104 6.66 -6.95 20.48
C VAL A 104 5.76 -7.29 19.30
N THR A 105 4.55 -6.71 19.28
CA THR A 105 3.62 -6.84 18.16
C THR A 105 3.79 -5.72 17.15
N SER A 106 3.24 -5.88 15.94
CA SER A 106 3.22 -4.82 14.92
C SER A 106 2.50 -3.55 15.38
N GLN A 107 1.59 -3.64 16.37
CA GLN A 107 0.89 -2.48 16.95
C GLN A 107 1.75 -1.73 17.96
N ASP A 108 2.61 -2.43 18.69
CA ASP A 108 3.58 -1.83 19.61
C ASP A 108 4.80 -1.26 18.89
N ALA A 109 5.11 -1.83 17.71
CA ALA A 109 6.31 -1.52 16.97
C ALA A 109 6.26 -0.19 16.22
N PHE A 110 5.07 0.24 15.81
CA PHE A 110 4.91 1.33 14.86
C PHE A 110 4.00 2.43 15.40
N GLU A 111 4.47 3.67 15.25
CA GLU A 111 3.71 4.87 15.57
C GLU A 111 3.50 5.68 14.29
N ARG A 112 2.32 6.30 14.17
CA ARG A 112 1.99 7.16 13.02
C ARG A 112 2.12 8.61 13.40
N GLU A 113 3.05 9.33 12.76
CA GLU A 113 3.24 10.76 12.94
C GLU A 113 3.14 11.47 11.59
N ASN A 114 2.22 12.44 11.47
CA ASN A 114 2.08 13.31 10.28
C ASN A 114 2.16 12.56 8.93
N ASN A 115 1.36 11.50 8.82
CA ASN A 115 1.27 10.64 7.63
C ASN A 115 2.52 9.78 7.32
N THR A 116 3.46 9.68 8.25
CA THR A 116 4.65 8.82 8.16
C THR A 116 4.60 7.76 9.25
N ILE A 117 5.07 6.54 8.97
CA ILE A 117 5.20 5.46 9.94
C ILE A 117 6.62 5.51 10.53
N LYS A 118 6.73 5.51 11.86
CA LYS A 118 7.99 5.47 12.59
C LYS A 118 8.02 4.29 13.55
N LEU A 119 9.22 3.90 13.96
CA LEU A 119 9.42 2.96 15.05
C LEU A 119 9.05 3.61 16.38
N SER A 120 8.39 2.86 17.26
CA SER A 120 8.09 3.32 18.61
C SER A 120 9.38 3.47 19.43
N ASP A 121 9.45 4.54 20.22
CA ASP A 121 10.54 4.81 21.17
C ASP A 121 10.77 3.62 22.12
N ARG A 122 9.70 2.90 22.49
CA ARG A 122 9.76 1.71 23.33
C ARG A 122 10.60 0.60 22.69
N VAL A 123 10.41 0.36 21.39
CA VAL A 123 11.16 -0.69 20.67
C VAL A 123 12.62 -0.31 20.53
N GLU A 124 12.91 0.97 20.28
CA GLU A 124 14.29 1.45 20.26
C GLU A 124 14.99 1.26 21.61
N GLU A 125 14.29 1.52 22.71
CA GLU A 125 14.84 1.32 24.06
C GLU A 125 15.15 -0.16 24.32
N LEU A 126 14.25 -1.07 23.93
CA LEU A 126 14.48 -2.51 24.07
C LEU A 126 15.70 -3.00 23.27
N ILE A 127 15.87 -2.51 22.04
CA ILE A 127 17.04 -2.83 21.22
C ILE A 127 18.32 -2.32 21.89
N LYS A 128 18.32 -1.08 22.42
CA LYS A 128 19.47 -0.51 23.14
C LYS A 128 19.80 -1.31 24.41
N ARG A 129 18.79 -1.77 25.16
CA ARG A 129 19.01 -2.64 26.33
C ARG A 129 19.61 -3.99 25.94
N ALA A 130 19.16 -4.58 24.84
CA ALA A 130 19.73 -5.82 24.32
C ALA A 130 21.20 -5.65 23.90
N ASP A 131 21.55 -4.51 23.27
CA ASP A 131 22.93 -4.18 22.91
C ASP A 131 23.86 -4.11 24.12
N LEU A 132 23.41 -3.53 25.22
CA LEU A 132 24.21 -3.42 26.44
C LEU A 132 24.54 -4.77 27.09
N LEU A 133 23.71 -5.80 26.86
CA LEU A 133 23.90 -7.14 27.40
C LEU A 133 24.64 -8.09 26.45
N THR A 134 24.84 -7.68 25.20
CA THR A 134 25.54 -8.47 24.17
C THR A 134 26.98 -7.99 23.91
N GLN A 135 27.39 -6.85 24.48
CA GLN A 135 28.79 -6.36 24.51
C GLN A 135 29.62 -7.05 25.59
#